data_AF-A0A0W0UIX1-F1
#
_entry.id   AF-A0A0W0UIX1-F1
#
_cell.length_a   1.000
_cell.length_b   1.000
_cell.length_c   1.000
_cell.angle_alpha   90.00
_cell.angle_beta   90.00
_cell.angle_gamma   90.00
#
_symmetry.space_group_name_H-M   'P 1'
#
loop_
_entity.id
_entity.type
_entity.pdbx_description
1 polymer ?
#
loop_
_entity_poly.entity_id
_entity_poly.type
_entity_poly.pdbx_seq_one_letter_code
_entity_poly.pdbx_strand_id
1 'polypeptide(L)'
;MRILHVFDFDETITIHHTAKKPDDYNPETNIKEGLKGNFVHNNESLFAIATFHSQPDYVLSYALALLEKTEEDIIKTEVVKGTHHQLLNVYLKGNEHPLIIGTPRLDNYRVHLELLVLYGKNNILDAIEASLPPCHEKHYYEDKEPFYSKAACKTEFHRHHTNAASASFTPFIAEKAPDSIFSLRAMVNAHLADLPKQESGPSQPGSLVNLSMFAPEKDSIGTIKPSTEDSLEALTDLLDFLEYKVKALQSKTLDVLAAGSFKDILAYWETQTKEQIAPFIAEIEHQREEMAKLESTLEYDSDDNNTFGIGV
;
A
#
# COMPACT_ATOMS: atom_id res chain seq x y z
N MET A 1 -3.59 -12.15 -2.94
CA MET A 1 -3.42 -10.86 -2.22
C MET A 1 -2.06 -10.30 -2.60
N ARG A 2 -1.97 -9.00 -2.92
CA ARG A 2 -0.73 -8.35 -3.36
C ARG A 2 -0.25 -7.34 -2.30
N ILE A 3 1.02 -7.39 -1.92
CA ILE A 3 1.61 -6.55 -0.87
C ILE A 3 2.75 -5.72 -1.49
N LEU A 4 2.84 -4.43 -1.12
CA LEU A 4 3.96 -3.57 -1.45
C LEU A 4 4.81 -3.31 -0.20
N HIS A 5 6.11 -3.59 -0.29
CA HIS A 5 7.10 -3.19 0.72
C HIS A 5 7.99 -2.08 0.14
N VAL A 6 7.99 -0.92 0.79
CA VAL A 6 8.85 0.21 0.47
C VAL A 6 9.82 0.47 1.62
N PHE A 7 11.11 0.40 1.34
CA PHE A 7 12.15 0.60 2.35
C PHE A 7 12.86 1.94 2.12
N ASP A 8 13.20 2.66 3.18
CA ASP A 8 14.41 3.49 3.12
C ASP A 8 15.65 2.61 2.99
N PHE A 9 16.76 3.20 2.55
CA PHE A 9 17.98 2.48 2.26
C PHE A 9 18.99 2.54 3.41
N ASP A 10 19.61 3.70 3.63
CA ASP A 10 20.64 3.88 4.65
C ASP A 10 20.04 3.60 6.04
N GLU A 11 20.71 2.77 6.84
CA GLU A 11 20.33 2.46 8.24
C GLU A 11 18.95 1.80 8.42
N THR A 12 18.22 1.55 7.33
CA THR A 12 17.00 0.74 7.25
C THR A 12 17.31 -0.62 6.64
N ILE A 13 17.86 -0.65 5.42
CA ILE A 13 18.43 -1.87 4.80
C ILE A 13 19.87 -2.08 5.26
N THR A 14 20.65 -1.00 5.34
CA THR A 14 22.08 -1.10 5.64
C THR A 14 22.37 -1.09 7.13
N ILE A 15 23.47 -1.73 7.58
CA ILE A 15 23.93 -1.65 8.97
C ILE A 15 24.55 -0.28 9.24
N HIS A 16 25.30 0.24 8.28
CA HIS A 16 25.98 1.53 8.34
C HIS A 16 25.52 2.45 7.22
N HIS A 17 25.42 3.73 7.55
CA HIS A 17 25.16 4.78 6.57
C HIS A 17 26.28 4.82 5.51
N THR A 18 25.90 4.85 4.24
CA THR A 18 26.81 4.64 3.11
C THR A 18 27.32 5.96 2.50
N ALA A 19 26.67 7.09 2.77
CA ALA A 19 27.15 8.41 2.32
C ALA A 19 28.64 8.66 2.63
N LYS A 20 29.41 8.95 1.56
CA LYS A 20 30.83 9.32 1.58
C LYS A 20 31.79 8.23 2.11
N LYS A 21 31.36 6.97 2.19
CA LYS A 21 32.20 5.83 2.60
C LYS A 21 32.09 4.67 1.59
N PRO A 22 32.84 4.73 0.48
CA PRO A 22 32.82 3.68 -0.54
C PRO A 22 33.24 2.29 -0.02
N ASP A 23 34.01 2.22 1.06
CA ASP A 23 34.43 0.94 1.64
C ASP A 23 33.25 0.19 2.31
N ASP A 24 32.19 0.90 2.69
CA ASP A 24 30.97 0.32 3.25
C ASP A 24 29.97 -0.15 2.15
N TYR A 25 30.40 -0.18 0.87
CA TYR A 25 29.55 -0.44 -0.30
C TYR A 25 29.30 -1.92 -0.60
N ASN A 26 29.84 -2.84 0.21
CA ASN A 26 29.62 -4.26 -0.04
C ASN A 26 28.28 -4.73 0.58
N PRO A 27 27.30 -5.17 -0.22
CA PRO A 27 26.05 -5.73 0.28
C PRO A 27 26.27 -6.93 1.22
N GLU A 28 27.29 -7.75 0.99
CA GLU A 28 27.53 -8.98 1.76
C GLU A 28 27.82 -8.73 3.24
N THR A 29 28.36 -7.57 3.58
CA THR A 29 28.79 -7.24 4.95
C THR A 29 27.99 -6.13 5.60
N ASN A 30 27.09 -5.48 4.87
CA ASN A 30 26.41 -4.27 5.32
C ASN A 30 24.88 -4.31 5.15
N ILE A 31 24.27 -5.46 4.90
CA ILE A 31 22.81 -5.64 4.97
C ILE A 31 22.43 -6.08 6.40
N LYS A 32 21.36 -5.50 6.96
CA LYS A 32 20.86 -5.90 8.28
C LYS A 32 20.40 -7.35 8.31
N GLU A 33 20.66 -8.03 9.42
CA GLU A 33 20.16 -9.38 9.67
C GLU A 33 18.62 -9.39 9.72
N GLY A 34 18.00 -10.46 9.22
CA GLY A 34 16.54 -10.61 9.18
C GLY A 34 15.84 -9.94 7.99
N LEU A 35 16.58 -9.37 7.04
CA LEU A 35 16.02 -8.95 5.75
C LEU A 35 16.03 -10.09 4.72
N LYS A 36 17.20 -10.72 4.56
CA LYS A 36 17.40 -11.78 3.58
C LYS A 36 16.48 -12.98 3.86
N GLY A 37 15.76 -13.44 2.85
CA GLY A 37 14.81 -14.55 2.94
C GLY A 37 13.44 -14.20 3.52
N ASN A 38 13.28 -13.03 4.14
CA ASN A 38 11.99 -12.56 4.67
C ASN A 38 11.22 -11.66 3.70
N PHE A 39 11.91 -11.06 2.73
CA PHE A 39 11.31 -10.24 1.68
C PHE A 39 11.68 -10.81 0.31
N VAL A 40 10.71 -10.80 -0.59
CA VAL A 40 10.86 -11.29 -1.97
C VAL A 40 10.29 -10.26 -2.94
N HIS A 41 10.64 -10.41 -4.22
CA HIS A 41 10.06 -9.62 -5.29
C HIS A 41 9.45 -10.55 -6.34
N ASN A 42 8.12 -10.60 -6.37
CA ASN A 42 7.32 -11.40 -7.29
C ASN A 42 5.94 -10.74 -7.54
N ASN A 43 5.02 -11.44 -8.20
CA ASN A 43 3.70 -10.87 -8.55
C ASN A 43 2.75 -10.65 -7.35
N GLU A 44 3.05 -11.25 -6.19
CA GLU A 44 2.26 -11.14 -4.95
C GLU A 44 2.93 -10.24 -3.90
N SER A 45 4.25 -10.10 -3.93
CA SER A 45 5.02 -9.24 -3.01
C SER A 45 5.96 -8.37 -3.82
N LEU A 46 5.64 -7.08 -3.87
CA LEU A 46 6.40 -6.07 -4.57
C LEU A 46 7.40 -5.43 -3.63
N PHE A 47 8.59 -5.15 -4.16
CA PHE A 47 9.71 -4.62 -3.40
C PHE A 47 10.14 -3.31 -4.06
N ALA A 48 10.22 -2.26 -3.25
CA ALA A 48 10.67 -0.96 -3.69
C ALA A 48 11.55 -0.31 -2.62
N ILE A 49 12.39 0.62 -3.05
CA ILE A 49 13.22 1.44 -2.18
C ILE A 49 12.89 2.90 -2.45
N ALA A 50 12.60 3.67 -1.41
CA ALA A 50 12.49 5.12 -1.46
C ALA A 50 13.64 5.70 -0.65
N THR A 51 14.64 6.26 -1.31
CA THR A 51 15.86 6.74 -0.64
C THR A 51 16.24 8.14 -1.08
N PHE A 52 17.01 8.84 -0.25
CA PHE A 52 17.69 10.05 -0.67
C PHE A 52 19.06 9.79 -1.30
N HIS A 53 19.53 8.55 -1.44
CA HIS A 53 20.81 8.26 -2.07
C HIS A 53 20.92 8.82 -3.50
N SER A 54 22.11 9.29 -3.90
CA SER A 54 22.36 9.89 -5.23
C SER A 54 22.85 8.88 -6.28
N GLN A 55 23.01 7.62 -5.90
CA GLN A 55 23.50 6.54 -6.77
C GLN A 55 22.50 5.38 -6.75
N PRO A 56 21.52 5.35 -7.68
CA PRO A 56 20.52 4.29 -7.71
C PRO A 56 21.09 2.92 -8.10
N ASP A 57 22.13 2.87 -8.94
CA ASP A 57 22.78 1.60 -9.33
C ASP A 57 23.48 0.94 -8.14
N TYR A 58 24.03 1.75 -7.23
CA TYR A 58 24.59 1.26 -5.98
C TYR A 58 23.50 0.70 -5.04
N VAL A 59 22.36 1.38 -4.93
CA VAL A 59 21.21 0.89 -4.16
C VAL A 59 20.67 -0.41 -4.78
N LEU A 60 20.72 -0.53 -6.11
CA LEU A 60 20.31 -1.72 -6.83
C LEU A 60 21.18 -2.94 -6.47
N SER A 61 22.49 -2.78 -6.29
CA SER A 61 23.34 -3.92 -5.92
C SER A 61 22.93 -4.53 -4.57
N TYR A 62 22.50 -3.71 -3.61
CA TYR A 62 21.94 -4.17 -2.33
C TYR A 62 20.59 -4.87 -2.51
N ALA A 63 19.70 -4.28 -3.31
CA ALA A 63 18.40 -4.89 -3.58
C ALA A 63 18.54 -6.27 -4.25
N LEU A 64 19.44 -6.40 -5.23
CA LEU A 64 19.71 -7.68 -5.88
C LEU A 64 20.29 -8.70 -4.90
N ALA A 65 21.28 -8.31 -4.08
CA ALA A 65 21.86 -9.21 -3.08
C ALA A 65 20.83 -9.69 -2.05
N LEU A 66 19.96 -8.79 -1.57
CA LEU A 66 18.88 -9.09 -0.63
C LEU A 66 17.87 -10.09 -1.20
N LEU A 67 17.57 -9.95 -2.50
CA LEU A 67 16.62 -10.79 -3.24
C LEU A 67 17.25 -12.05 -3.85
N GLU A 68 18.53 -12.30 -3.59
CA GLU A 68 19.32 -13.40 -4.16
C GLU A 68 19.28 -13.42 -5.70
N LYS A 69 19.42 -12.23 -6.29
CA LYS A 69 19.48 -11.96 -7.73
C LYS A 69 20.82 -11.38 -8.12
N THR A 70 21.12 -11.41 -9.42
CA THR A 70 22.30 -10.79 -10.01
C THR A 70 21.92 -9.86 -11.16
N GLU A 71 22.90 -9.13 -11.71
CA GLU A 71 22.68 -8.30 -12.91
C GLU A 71 22.21 -9.13 -14.11
N GLU A 72 22.55 -10.42 -14.18
CA GLU A 72 22.11 -11.33 -15.24
C GLU A 72 20.60 -11.59 -15.20
N ASP A 73 19.94 -11.36 -14.07
CA ASP A 73 18.49 -11.46 -13.93
C ASP A 73 17.75 -10.22 -14.46
N ILE A 74 18.45 -9.12 -14.75
CA ILE A 74 17.85 -7.90 -15.26
C ILE A 74 17.57 -8.05 -16.76
N ILE A 75 16.30 -7.90 -17.15
CA ILE A 75 15.88 -7.87 -18.56
C ILE A 75 16.09 -6.47 -19.15
N LYS A 76 15.65 -5.45 -18.42
CA LYS A 76 15.78 -4.05 -18.81
C LYS A 76 15.66 -3.12 -17.61
N THR A 77 16.17 -1.91 -17.77
CA THR A 77 15.96 -0.81 -16.83
C THR A 77 15.32 0.38 -17.54
N GLU A 78 14.55 1.16 -16.79
CA GLU A 78 13.89 2.37 -17.28
C GLU A 78 13.94 3.46 -16.20
N VAL A 79 14.20 4.70 -16.59
CA VAL A 79 14.21 5.84 -15.66
C VAL A 79 13.02 6.75 -15.97
N VAL A 80 12.12 6.89 -15.01
CA VAL A 80 10.97 7.80 -15.08
C VAL A 80 11.24 9.00 -14.18
N LYS A 81 11.21 10.20 -14.76
CA LYS A 81 11.46 11.45 -14.02
C LYS A 81 10.16 12.11 -13.59
N GLY A 82 10.05 12.43 -12.30
CA GLY A 82 9.03 13.32 -11.77
C GLY A 82 9.55 14.76 -11.59
N THR A 83 8.84 15.56 -10.78
CA THR A 83 9.20 16.95 -10.53
C THR A 83 10.51 17.10 -9.76
N HIS A 84 10.67 16.34 -8.67
CA HIS A 84 11.85 16.38 -7.79
C HIS A 84 12.45 15.00 -7.50
N HIS A 85 11.83 13.94 -7.99
CA HIS A 85 12.28 12.57 -7.84
C HIS A 85 12.44 11.91 -9.21
N GLN A 86 13.09 10.77 -9.24
CA GLN A 86 13.09 9.84 -10.37
C GLN A 86 12.93 8.42 -9.84
N LEU A 87 12.39 7.54 -10.67
CA LEU A 87 12.25 6.12 -10.39
C LEU A 87 13.14 5.36 -11.37
N LEU A 88 14.02 4.52 -10.85
CA LEU A 88 14.69 3.47 -11.61
C LEU A 88 13.84 2.21 -11.52
N ASN A 89 13.17 1.87 -12.61
CA ASN A 89 12.38 0.66 -12.75
C ASN A 89 13.26 -0.45 -13.30
N VAL A 90 13.40 -1.54 -12.56
CA VAL A 90 14.24 -2.69 -12.91
C VAL A 90 13.36 -3.90 -13.14
N TYR A 91 13.31 -4.36 -14.38
CA TYR A 91 12.49 -5.49 -14.79
C TYR A 91 13.32 -6.77 -14.71
N LEU A 92 12.97 -7.65 -13.78
CA LEU A 92 13.67 -8.90 -13.53
C LEU A 92 13.01 -10.09 -14.28
N LYS A 93 13.82 -11.09 -14.64
CA LYS A 93 13.32 -12.34 -15.24
C LYS A 93 12.30 -13.02 -14.34
N GLY A 94 11.16 -13.40 -14.93
CA GLY A 94 10.09 -14.12 -14.24
C GLY A 94 9.13 -13.24 -13.43
N ASN A 95 9.32 -11.92 -13.41
CA ASN A 95 8.44 -10.98 -12.70
C ASN A 95 7.68 -10.08 -13.68
N GLU A 96 6.37 -9.93 -13.48
CA GLU A 96 5.52 -9.07 -14.33
C GLU A 96 5.77 -7.58 -14.04
N HIS A 97 6.00 -7.26 -12.77
CA HIS A 97 6.14 -5.89 -12.28
C HIS A 97 7.61 -5.57 -11.96
N PRO A 98 8.03 -4.30 -12.10
CA PRO A 98 9.40 -3.92 -11.83
C PRO A 98 9.68 -3.83 -10.32
N LEU A 99 10.93 -4.10 -9.95
CA LEU A 99 11.54 -3.59 -8.74
C LEU A 99 11.77 -2.09 -8.94
N ILE A 100 11.38 -1.25 -7.98
CA ILE A 100 11.50 0.22 -8.12
C ILE A 100 12.47 0.79 -7.09
N ILE A 101 13.41 1.62 -7.56
CA ILE A 101 14.27 2.45 -6.70
C ILE A 101 13.96 3.91 -6.97
N GLY A 102 13.30 4.56 -6.02
CA GLY A 102 12.99 5.97 -6.04
C GLY A 102 14.08 6.80 -5.36
N THR A 103 14.59 7.80 -6.08
CA THR A 103 15.62 8.74 -5.60
C THR A 103 15.23 10.19 -5.90
N PRO A 104 15.87 11.21 -5.29
CA PRO A 104 15.88 12.54 -5.86
C PRO A 104 16.39 12.49 -7.31
N ARG A 105 15.93 13.44 -8.12
CA ARG A 105 16.53 13.65 -9.45
C ARG A 105 18.02 13.93 -9.32
N LEU A 106 18.80 13.35 -10.22
CA LEU A 106 20.27 13.48 -10.18
C LEU A 106 20.74 14.82 -10.77
N ASP A 107 19.98 15.37 -11.72
CA ASP A 107 20.24 16.70 -12.24
C ASP A 107 19.90 17.73 -11.16
N ASN A 108 20.88 18.55 -10.77
CA ASN A 108 20.72 19.50 -9.66
C ASN A 108 20.24 18.84 -8.34
N TYR A 109 20.78 17.65 -8.05
CA TYR A 109 20.40 16.79 -6.92
C TYR A 109 20.17 17.52 -5.59
N ARG A 110 21.04 18.48 -5.24
CA ARG A 110 20.93 19.21 -3.96
C ARG A 110 19.61 19.98 -3.84
N VAL A 111 19.19 20.67 -4.90
CA VAL A 111 17.94 21.44 -4.90
C VAL A 111 16.74 20.51 -4.76
N HIS A 112 16.76 19.37 -5.47
CA HIS A 112 15.69 18.39 -5.37
C HIS A 112 15.62 17.72 -4.01
N LEU A 113 16.76 17.39 -3.41
CA LEU A 113 16.84 16.86 -2.06
C LEU A 113 16.26 17.85 -1.05
N GLU A 114 16.65 19.12 -1.11
CA GLU A 114 16.15 20.17 -0.21
C GLU A 114 14.61 20.28 -0.27
N LEU A 115 14.03 20.21 -1.48
CA LEU A 115 12.58 20.25 -1.66
C LEU A 115 11.87 18.98 -1.15
N LEU A 116 12.47 17.80 -1.37
CA LEU A 116 11.90 16.54 -0.87
C LEU A 116 11.94 16.48 0.67
N VAL A 117 13.04 16.89 1.31
CA VAL A 117 13.19 16.83 2.78
C VAL A 117 12.07 17.60 3.51
N LEU A 118 11.54 18.68 2.92
CA LEU A 118 10.41 19.43 3.49
C LEU A 118 9.17 18.55 3.67
N TYR A 119 8.85 17.71 2.70
CA TYR A 119 7.67 16.83 2.71
C TYR A 119 7.99 15.38 3.07
N GLY A 120 9.26 15.07 3.33
CA GLY A 120 9.73 13.70 3.51
C GLY A 120 9.75 12.93 2.19
N LYS A 121 9.65 11.60 2.26
CA LYS A 121 9.68 10.74 1.06
C LYS A 121 8.31 10.60 0.37
N ASN A 122 7.29 11.33 0.83
CA ASN A 122 5.90 11.19 0.38
C ASN A 122 5.71 11.28 -1.14
N ASN A 123 6.39 12.22 -1.82
CA ASN A 123 6.32 12.31 -3.28
C ASN A 123 6.95 11.11 -4.01
N ILE A 124 7.95 10.47 -3.39
CA ILE A 124 8.57 9.25 -3.92
C ILE A 124 7.61 8.07 -3.70
N LEU A 125 7.00 7.97 -2.52
CA LEU A 125 6.01 6.94 -2.19
C LEU A 125 4.83 6.97 -3.18
N ASP A 126 4.25 8.15 -3.43
CA ASP A 126 3.17 8.35 -4.41
C ASP A 126 3.56 7.86 -5.81
N ALA A 127 4.78 8.20 -6.23
CA ALA A 127 5.26 7.85 -7.55
C ALA A 127 5.51 6.34 -7.70
N ILE A 128 6.04 5.70 -6.64
CA ILE A 128 6.19 4.24 -6.57
C ILE A 128 4.82 3.57 -6.70
N GLU A 129 3.83 4.00 -5.89
CA GLU A 129 2.48 3.45 -5.93
C GLU A 129 1.81 3.61 -7.30
N ALA A 130 1.94 4.80 -7.91
CA ALA A 130 1.37 5.07 -9.23
C ALA A 130 2.03 4.27 -10.36
N SER A 131 3.24 3.74 -10.13
CA SER A 131 4.00 2.95 -11.12
C SER A 131 3.76 1.45 -11.00
N LEU A 132 3.01 1.02 -9.98
CA LEU A 132 2.75 -0.38 -9.67
C LEU A 132 1.25 -0.68 -9.72
N PRO A 133 0.85 -1.95 -9.91
CA PRO A 133 -0.55 -2.31 -9.76
C PRO A 133 -1.03 -1.99 -8.32
N PRO A 134 -2.33 -1.71 -8.14
CA PRO A 134 -2.92 -1.57 -6.82
C PRO A 134 -2.59 -2.77 -5.92
N CYS A 135 -2.23 -2.48 -4.67
CA CYS A 135 -1.83 -3.46 -3.65
C CYS A 135 -2.83 -3.48 -2.51
N HIS A 136 -3.10 -4.67 -1.97
CA HIS A 136 -4.00 -4.90 -0.87
C HIS A 136 -3.42 -4.39 0.45
N GLU A 137 -2.10 -4.49 0.59
CA GLU A 137 -1.34 -3.96 1.72
C GLU A 137 -0.11 -3.20 1.24
N LYS A 138 0.27 -2.20 2.03
CA LYS A 138 1.41 -1.32 1.77
C LYS A 138 2.18 -1.12 3.06
N HIS A 139 3.48 -1.38 3.02
CA HIS A 139 4.38 -1.25 4.17
C HIS A 139 5.48 -0.26 3.85
N TYR A 140 5.75 0.66 4.76
CA TYR A 140 6.86 1.60 4.68
C TYR A 140 7.77 1.47 5.89
N TYR A 141 9.05 1.20 5.63
CA TYR A 141 10.09 1.02 6.64
C TYR A 141 11.07 2.19 6.59
N GLU A 142 11.31 2.83 7.71
CA GLU A 142 12.10 4.06 7.79
C GLU A 142 12.80 4.16 9.14
N ASP A 143 14.09 4.47 9.16
CA ASP A 143 14.87 4.57 10.40
C ASP A 143 14.81 5.95 11.04
N LYS A 144 14.51 7.01 10.27
CA LYS A 144 14.48 8.38 10.79
C LYS A 144 13.06 8.79 11.17
N GLU A 145 12.87 9.03 12.47
CA GLU A 145 11.59 9.46 13.05
C GLU A 145 10.92 10.60 12.26
N PRO A 146 11.64 11.67 11.82
CA PRO A 146 10.97 12.76 11.11
C PRO A 146 10.34 12.33 9.78
N PHE A 147 10.91 11.36 9.08
CA PHE A 147 10.37 10.85 7.81
C PHE A 147 9.29 9.79 8.05
N TYR A 148 9.45 8.96 9.07
CA TYR A 148 8.42 8.02 9.54
C TYR A 148 7.14 8.77 9.94
N SER A 149 7.28 9.84 10.71
CA SER A 149 6.17 10.69 11.18
C SER A 149 5.51 11.46 10.03
N LYS A 150 6.30 12.01 9.09
CA LYS A 150 5.74 12.68 7.88
C LYS A 150 4.98 11.72 6.96
N ALA A 151 5.31 10.44 6.96
CA ALA A 151 4.55 9.43 6.21
C ALA A 151 3.15 9.17 6.77
N ALA A 152 2.77 9.75 7.93
CA ALA A 152 1.40 9.65 8.46
C ALA A 152 0.32 10.19 7.50
N CYS A 153 0.67 11.08 6.57
CA CYS A 153 -0.27 11.52 5.53
C CYS A 153 -0.53 10.44 4.45
N LYS A 154 0.22 9.34 4.45
CA LYS A 154 -0.03 8.14 3.64
C LYS A 154 -0.83 7.14 4.47
N THR A 155 -2.12 7.44 4.58
CA THR A 155 -3.03 6.75 5.52
C THR A 155 -3.24 5.27 5.21
N GLU A 156 -2.86 4.80 4.02
CA GLU A 156 -2.93 3.39 3.61
C GLU A 156 -1.67 2.58 3.93
N PHE A 157 -0.60 3.20 4.44
CA PHE A 157 0.64 2.49 4.78
C PHE A 157 0.66 2.00 6.21
N HIS A 158 1.02 0.73 6.38
CA HIS A 158 1.63 0.24 7.61
C HIS A 158 3.02 0.87 7.70
N ARG A 159 3.23 1.71 8.71
CA ARG A 159 4.50 2.39 8.92
C ARG A 159 5.29 1.67 10.01
N HIS A 160 6.57 1.47 9.75
CA HIS A 160 7.51 0.78 10.63
C HIS A 160 8.72 1.67 10.87
N HIS A 161 8.94 2.10 12.12
CA HIS A 161 10.11 2.86 12.51
C HIS A 161 11.25 1.90 12.86
N THR A 162 12.21 1.74 11.96
CA THR A 162 13.34 0.81 12.14
C THR A 162 14.39 1.39 13.08
N ASN A 163 15.08 0.54 13.84
CA ASN A 163 16.17 0.99 14.70
C ASN A 163 17.47 1.15 13.91
N ALA A 164 17.85 2.39 13.58
CA ALA A 164 19.09 2.71 12.86
C ALA A 164 20.33 2.04 13.49
N ALA A 165 20.43 2.06 14.82
CA ALA A 165 21.58 1.53 15.57
C ALA A 165 21.63 0.00 15.68
N SER A 166 20.56 -0.70 15.28
CA SER A 166 20.50 -2.17 15.32
C SER A 166 21.09 -2.77 14.05
N ALA A 167 21.96 -3.78 14.20
CA ALA A 167 22.43 -4.60 13.08
C ALA A 167 21.35 -5.57 12.55
N SER A 168 20.30 -5.81 13.33
CA SER A 168 19.12 -6.58 12.92
C SER A 168 17.98 -5.64 12.51
N PHE A 169 17.21 -6.05 11.50
CA PHE A 169 16.07 -5.28 10.98
C PHE A 169 14.93 -5.13 11.99
N THR A 170 14.73 -6.18 12.81
CA THR A 170 13.80 -6.20 13.94
C THR A 170 14.56 -6.30 15.27
N PRO A 171 14.02 -5.77 16.37
CA PRO A 171 12.68 -5.19 16.53
C PRO A 171 12.55 -3.75 16.03
N PHE A 172 11.32 -3.34 15.70
CA PHE A 172 10.98 -1.97 15.35
C PHE A 172 10.84 -1.10 16.62
N ILE A 173 11.15 0.20 16.49
CA ILE A 173 10.95 1.19 17.56
C ILE A 173 9.47 1.49 17.74
N ALA A 174 8.75 1.64 16.63
CA ALA A 174 7.33 1.92 16.60
C ALA A 174 6.69 1.36 15.32
N GLU A 175 5.42 0.99 15.43
CA GLU A 175 4.63 0.52 14.30
C GLU A 175 3.26 1.21 14.33
N LYS A 176 2.75 1.58 13.17
CA LYS A 176 1.41 2.14 13.03
C LYS A 176 0.73 1.57 11.79
N ALA A 177 -0.32 0.79 12.01
CA ALA A 177 -1.20 0.31 10.95
C ALA A 177 -2.12 1.43 10.42
N PRO A 178 -2.61 1.31 9.17
CA PRO A 178 -3.71 2.11 8.64
C PRO A 178 -4.96 1.99 9.51
N ASP A 179 -5.80 3.02 9.47
CA ASP A 179 -7.15 2.90 10.02
C ASP A 179 -7.99 1.96 9.15
N SER A 180 -9.00 1.32 9.74
CA SER A 180 -9.78 0.25 9.12
C SER A 180 -10.42 0.65 7.79
N ILE A 181 -10.88 1.91 7.67
CA ILE A 181 -11.41 2.49 6.41
C ILE A 181 -10.36 2.48 5.30
N PHE A 182 -9.15 2.94 5.58
CA PHE A 182 -8.09 3.04 4.58
C PHE A 182 -7.55 1.67 4.18
N SER A 183 -7.45 0.75 5.14
CA SER A 183 -7.10 -0.65 4.87
C SER A 183 -8.14 -1.30 3.95
N LEU A 184 -9.44 -1.17 4.25
CA LEU A 184 -10.51 -1.75 3.44
C LEU A 184 -10.51 -1.15 2.02
N ARG A 185 -10.33 0.17 1.90
CA ARG A 185 -10.26 0.86 0.60
C ARG A 185 -9.12 0.32 -0.26
N ALA A 186 -7.93 0.15 0.30
CA ALA A 186 -6.78 -0.41 -0.42
C ALA A 186 -7.08 -1.83 -0.94
N MET A 187 -7.68 -2.68 -0.10
CA MET A 187 -8.06 -4.04 -0.46
C MET A 187 -9.13 -4.10 -1.56
N VAL A 188 -10.15 -3.25 -1.49
CA VAL A 188 -11.21 -3.17 -2.51
C VAL A 188 -10.63 -2.70 -3.84
N ASN A 189 -9.83 -1.64 -3.85
CA ASN A 189 -9.18 -1.13 -5.05
C ASN A 189 -8.27 -2.18 -5.72
N ALA A 190 -7.52 -2.93 -4.91
CA ALA A 190 -6.65 -3.97 -5.42
C ALA A 190 -7.43 -5.15 -6.03
N HIS A 191 -8.49 -5.59 -5.37
CA HIS A 191 -9.31 -6.68 -5.87
C HIS A 191 -10.10 -6.30 -7.12
N LEU A 192 -10.63 -5.07 -7.19
CA LEU A 192 -11.25 -4.51 -8.39
C LEU A 192 -10.30 -4.51 -9.60
N ALA A 193 -9.03 -4.20 -9.39
CA ALA A 193 -8.03 -4.21 -10.46
C ALA A 193 -7.68 -5.62 -10.97
N ASP A 194 -7.80 -6.65 -10.11
CA ASP A 194 -7.46 -8.03 -10.43
C ASP A 194 -8.64 -8.82 -11.03
N LEU A 195 -9.88 -8.43 -10.73
CA LEU A 195 -11.12 -9.09 -11.20
C LEU A 195 -11.19 -9.32 -12.73
N PRO A 196 -10.95 -8.32 -13.60
CA PRO A 196 -11.02 -8.50 -15.05
C PRO A 196 -9.95 -9.45 -15.61
N LYS A 197 -8.82 -9.63 -14.90
CA LYS A 197 -7.73 -10.51 -15.35
C LYS A 197 -8.06 -11.99 -15.17
N GLN A 198 -8.95 -12.33 -14.24
CA GLN A 198 -9.38 -13.72 -14.00
C GLN A 198 -10.19 -14.30 -15.18
N GLU A 199 -10.75 -13.47 -16.07
CA GLU A 199 -11.50 -13.92 -17.26
C GLU A 199 -10.61 -14.33 -18.44
N SER A 200 -9.32 -13.94 -18.45
CA SER A 200 -8.43 -14.10 -19.63
C SER A 200 -7.32 -15.14 -19.46
N GLY A 201 -7.24 -15.82 -18.31
CA GLY A 201 -6.25 -16.87 -18.07
C GLY A 201 -6.70 -18.24 -18.61
N PRO A 202 -5.84 -19.02 -19.30
CA PRO A 202 -6.10 -20.42 -19.50
C PRO A 202 -6.12 -21.10 -18.12
N SER A 203 -7.22 -21.77 -17.81
CA SER A 203 -7.38 -22.57 -16.60
C SER A 203 -6.32 -23.67 -16.57
N GLN A 204 -5.30 -23.51 -15.72
CA GLN A 204 -4.42 -24.61 -15.35
C GLN A 204 -4.87 -25.26 -14.03
N PRO A 205 -4.84 -26.61 -13.95
CA PRO A 205 -5.29 -27.35 -12.77
C PRO A 205 -4.14 -27.60 -11.79
N GLY A 206 -4.45 -27.51 -10.50
CA GLY A 206 -3.61 -27.93 -9.37
C GLY A 206 -3.49 -26.80 -8.34
N SER A 207 -3.58 -27.02 -7.04
CA SER A 207 -3.60 -28.23 -6.24
C SER A 207 -3.96 -27.83 -4.81
N LEU A 208 -5.10 -28.27 -4.28
CA LEU A 208 -5.32 -28.51 -2.85
C LEU A 208 -6.38 -29.62 -2.69
N VAL A 209 -6.05 -30.83 -3.14
CA VAL A 209 -6.71 -32.04 -2.66
C VAL A 209 -5.80 -32.62 -1.57
N ASN A 210 -6.13 -32.35 -0.31
CA ASN A 210 -6.10 -33.30 0.81
C ASN A 210 -6.22 -32.55 2.13
N LEU A 211 -7.41 -32.60 2.73
CA LEU A 211 -7.63 -33.05 4.11
C LEU A 211 -9.13 -32.94 4.43
N SER A 212 -9.90 -33.90 3.95
CA SER A 212 -11.18 -34.27 4.55
C SER A 212 -11.57 -35.66 4.03
N MET A 213 -10.94 -36.71 4.57
CA MET A 213 -11.58 -38.02 4.59
C MET A 213 -12.38 -38.06 5.89
N PHE A 214 -13.68 -38.36 5.77
CA PHE A 214 -14.69 -38.42 6.83
C PHE A 214 -15.47 -37.12 7.12
N ALA A 215 -16.36 -36.75 6.17
CA ALA A 215 -17.64 -36.13 6.53
C ALA A 215 -18.75 -36.82 5.72
N PRO A 216 -19.85 -37.28 6.37
CA PRO A 216 -20.96 -37.91 5.67
C PRO A 216 -21.72 -36.89 4.83
N GLU A 217 -22.16 -37.34 3.64
CA GLU A 217 -23.02 -36.61 2.72
C GLU A 217 -24.21 -35.97 3.46
N LYS A 218 -24.28 -34.64 3.41
CA LYS A 218 -25.49 -33.88 3.73
C LYS A 218 -25.82 -32.95 2.58
N ASP A 219 -26.97 -33.25 1.99
CA ASP A 219 -27.85 -32.42 1.17
C ASP A 219 -27.31 -31.05 0.75
N SER A 220 -27.03 -30.98 -0.55
CA SER A 220 -26.79 -29.77 -1.33
C SER A 220 -28.00 -28.81 -1.27
N ILE A 221 -27.99 -27.91 -0.29
CA ILE A 221 -28.65 -26.61 -0.42
C ILE A 221 -27.72 -25.77 -1.31
N GLY A 222 -28.14 -25.52 -2.55
CA GLY A 222 -27.37 -24.75 -3.52
C GLY A 222 -27.15 -23.32 -3.04
N THR A 223 -25.99 -23.05 -2.45
CA THR A 223 -25.50 -21.68 -2.25
C THR A 223 -25.18 -21.14 -3.64
N ILE A 224 -26.08 -20.31 -4.18
CA ILE A 224 -25.85 -19.58 -5.43
C ILE A 224 -24.66 -18.65 -5.16
N LYS A 225 -23.50 -18.99 -5.74
CA LYS A 225 -22.34 -18.11 -5.72
C LYS A 225 -22.67 -16.85 -6.54
N PRO A 226 -22.44 -15.63 -6.03
CA PRO A 226 -22.68 -14.40 -6.79
C PRO A 226 -21.94 -14.43 -8.13
N SER A 227 -22.52 -13.83 -9.15
CA SER A 227 -21.84 -13.69 -10.44
C SER A 227 -20.64 -12.72 -10.34
N THR A 228 -19.77 -12.72 -11.34
CA THR A 228 -18.67 -11.73 -11.43
C THR A 228 -19.21 -10.31 -11.53
N GLU A 229 -20.30 -10.11 -12.28
CA GLU A 229 -20.98 -8.82 -12.42
C GLU A 229 -21.54 -8.35 -11.08
N ASP A 230 -22.23 -9.22 -10.33
CA ASP A 230 -22.71 -8.90 -8.98
C ASP A 230 -21.55 -8.52 -8.05
N SER A 231 -20.42 -9.24 -8.14
CA SER A 231 -19.24 -8.97 -7.31
C SER A 231 -18.61 -7.61 -7.64
N LEU A 232 -18.55 -7.24 -8.93
CA LEU A 232 -18.00 -5.97 -9.38
C LEU A 232 -18.87 -4.79 -8.96
N GLU A 233 -20.19 -4.92 -9.10
CA GLU A 233 -21.17 -3.94 -8.62
C GLU A 233 -21.03 -3.75 -7.10
N ALA A 234 -21.02 -4.85 -6.34
CA ALA A 234 -20.93 -4.79 -4.88
C ALA A 234 -19.63 -4.13 -4.37
N LEU A 235 -18.50 -4.37 -5.05
CA LEU A 235 -17.22 -3.76 -4.69
C LEU A 235 -17.15 -2.28 -5.07
N THR A 236 -17.78 -1.90 -6.18
CA THR A 236 -17.87 -0.50 -6.60
C THR A 236 -18.77 0.27 -5.64
N ASP A 237 -19.91 -0.29 -5.24
CA ASP A 237 -20.79 0.27 -4.22
C ASP A 237 -20.05 0.46 -2.88
N LEU A 238 -19.28 -0.53 -2.45
CA LEU A 238 -18.47 -0.43 -1.24
C LEU A 238 -17.40 0.67 -1.36
N LEU A 239 -16.71 0.76 -2.50
CA LEU A 239 -15.71 1.80 -2.72
C LEU A 239 -16.35 3.20 -2.69
N ASP A 240 -17.45 3.39 -3.40
CA ASP A 240 -18.17 4.66 -3.43
C ASP A 240 -18.71 5.04 -2.04
N PHE A 241 -19.09 4.05 -1.23
CA PHE A 241 -19.45 4.27 0.16
C PHE A 241 -18.25 4.74 0.99
N LEU A 242 -17.10 4.07 0.88
CA LEU A 242 -15.87 4.44 1.61
C LEU A 242 -15.30 5.81 1.17
N GLU A 243 -15.55 6.21 -0.07
CA GLU A 243 -15.16 7.51 -0.64
C GLU A 243 -16.19 8.62 -0.42
N TYR A 244 -17.22 8.37 0.41
CA TYR A 244 -18.28 9.34 0.74
C TYR A 244 -19.09 9.82 -0.47
N LYS A 245 -19.09 9.08 -1.58
CA LYS A 245 -19.92 9.37 -2.77
C LYS A 245 -21.37 8.92 -2.58
N VAL A 246 -21.58 7.85 -1.81
CA VAL A 246 -22.91 7.39 -1.40
C VAL A 246 -23.04 7.37 0.12
N LYS A 247 -24.26 7.64 0.60
CA LYS A 247 -24.53 7.79 2.04
C LYS A 247 -24.69 6.46 2.77
N ALA A 248 -25.29 5.47 2.11
CA ALA A 248 -25.65 4.19 2.71
C ALA A 248 -25.34 3.04 1.74
N LEU A 249 -25.06 1.86 2.31
CA LEU A 249 -24.78 0.64 1.54
C LEU A 249 -26.03 -0.25 1.52
N GLN A 250 -26.35 -0.87 0.39
CA GLN A 250 -27.51 -1.75 0.30
C GLN A 250 -27.23 -3.10 0.98
N SER A 251 -28.23 -3.69 1.65
CA SER A 251 -28.08 -5.00 2.31
C SER A 251 -27.60 -6.11 1.36
N LYS A 252 -28.08 -6.10 0.10
CA LYS A 252 -27.66 -7.06 -0.93
C LYS A 252 -26.15 -6.99 -1.19
N THR A 253 -25.55 -5.80 -1.10
CA THR A 253 -24.11 -5.59 -1.31
C THR A 253 -23.29 -6.37 -0.28
N LEU A 254 -23.68 -6.30 0.99
CA LEU A 254 -22.98 -7.04 2.07
C LEU A 254 -23.06 -8.56 1.88
N ASP A 255 -24.21 -9.08 1.48
CA ASP A 255 -24.39 -10.51 1.21
C ASP A 255 -23.48 -10.99 0.06
N VAL A 256 -23.38 -10.19 -1.00
CA VAL A 256 -22.51 -10.47 -2.15
C VAL A 256 -21.04 -10.44 -1.74
N LEU A 257 -20.61 -9.45 -0.95
CA LEU A 257 -19.21 -9.35 -0.48
C LEU A 257 -18.82 -10.55 0.39
N ALA A 258 -19.73 -11.02 1.25
CA ALA A 258 -19.50 -12.15 2.16
C ALA A 258 -19.51 -13.53 1.48
N ALA A 259 -20.21 -13.67 0.35
CA ALA A 259 -20.34 -14.93 -0.39
C ALA A 259 -19.54 -14.98 -1.71
N GLY A 260 -19.07 -13.83 -2.19
CA GLY A 260 -18.45 -13.64 -3.50
C GLY A 260 -16.93 -13.84 -3.50
N SER A 261 -16.28 -13.32 -4.55
CA SER A 261 -14.83 -13.45 -4.76
C SER A 261 -13.98 -12.67 -3.76
N PHE A 262 -14.57 -11.70 -3.05
CA PHE A 262 -13.88 -10.87 -2.06
C PHE A 262 -13.87 -11.47 -0.64
N LYS A 263 -14.57 -12.59 -0.42
CA LYS A 263 -14.78 -13.19 0.90
C LYS A 263 -13.49 -13.41 1.70
N ASP A 264 -12.45 -13.96 1.08
CA ASP A 264 -11.21 -14.30 1.79
C ASP A 264 -10.42 -13.03 2.17
N ILE A 265 -10.47 -12.00 1.31
CA ILE A 265 -9.86 -10.70 1.58
C ILE A 265 -10.61 -9.98 2.70
N LEU A 266 -11.95 -10.03 2.67
CA LEU A 266 -12.79 -9.49 3.72
C LEU A 266 -12.50 -10.15 5.08
N ALA A 267 -12.44 -11.48 5.12
CA ALA A 267 -12.15 -12.22 6.35
C ALA A 267 -10.75 -11.89 6.91
N TYR A 268 -9.78 -11.65 6.02
CA TYR A 268 -8.46 -11.18 6.40
C TYR A 268 -8.51 -9.78 7.02
N TRP A 269 -9.20 -8.83 6.38
CA TRP A 269 -9.40 -7.48 6.91
C TRP A 269 -10.06 -7.49 8.30
N GLU A 270 -11.12 -8.27 8.48
CA GLU A 270 -11.83 -8.41 9.76
C GLU A 270 -10.91 -8.97 10.86
N THR A 271 -10.04 -9.92 10.50
CA THR A 271 -9.06 -10.49 11.44
C THR A 271 -7.99 -9.46 11.86
N GLN A 272 -7.48 -8.68 10.91
CA GLN A 272 -6.42 -7.67 11.18
C GLN A 272 -6.94 -6.49 12.00
N THR A 273 -8.11 -5.97 11.64
CA THR A 273 -8.72 -4.81 12.29
C THR A 273 -9.46 -5.16 13.58
N LYS A 274 -9.82 -6.45 13.75
CA LYS A 274 -10.74 -6.93 14.79
C LYS A 274 -12.13 -6.31 14.69
N GLU A 275 -12.50 -5.87 13.50
CA GLU A 275 -13.81 -5.33 13.16
C GLU A 275 -14.59 -6.35 12.33
N GLN A 276 -15.91 -6.19 12.29
CA GLN A 276 -16.78 -6.95 11.39
C GLN A 276 -17.42 -5.98 10.41
N ILE A 277 -17.55 -6.37 9.14
CA ILE A 277 -17.97 -5.43 8.09
C ILE A 277 -19.34 -4.82 8.36
N ALA A 278 -20.33 -5.62 8.77
CA ALA A 278 -21.69 -5.12 8.95
C ALA A 278 -21.80 -4.12 10.12
N PRO A 279 -21.29 -4.41 11.33
CA PRO A 279 -21.20 -3.41 12.40
C PRO A 279 -20.38 -2.17 12.01
N PHE A 280 -19.29 -2.34 11.28
CA PHE A 280 -18.43 -1.24 10.85
C PHE A 280 -19.14 -0.28 9.90
N ILE A 281 -19.85 -0.80 8.90
CA ILE A 281 -20.64 0.02 7.96
C ILE A 281 -21.74 0.79 8.73
N ALA A 282 -22.45 0.11 9.65
CA ALA A 282 -23.49 0.76 10.47
C ALA A 282 -22.92 1.88 11.36
N GLU A 283 -21.72 1.71 11.92
CA GLU A 283 -21.05 2.74 12.69
C GLU A 283 -20.67 3.95 11.82
N ILE A 284 -20.14 3.73 10.62
CA ILE A 284 -19.84 4.82 9.68
C ILE A 284 -21.10 5.57 9.27
N GLU A 285 -22.19 4.86 8.97
CA GLU A 285 -23.49 5.47 8.65
C GLU A 285 -23.99 6.32 9.83
N HIS A 286 -23.92 5.79 11.05
CA HIS A 286 -24.30 6.53 12.25
C HIS A 286 -23.47 7.80 12.46
N GLN A 287 -22.14 7.71 12.33
CA GLN A 287 -21.24 8.86 12.45
C GLN A 287 -21.56 9.93 11.40
N ARG A 288 -21.87 9.55 10.17
CA ARG A 288 -22.27 10.47 9.10
C ARG A 288 -23.59 11.16 9.40
N GLU A 289 -24.56 10.44 9.94
CA GLU A 289 -25.84 11.03 10.37
C GLU A 289 -25.64 12.04 11.50
N GLU A 290 -24.82 11.73 12.49
CA GLU A 290 -24.51 12.65 13.60
C GLU A 290 -23.77 13.90 13.12
N MET A 291 -22.80 13.76 12.20
CA MET A 291 -22.13 14.91 11.58
C MET A 291 -23.10 15.78 10.78
N ALA A 292 -23.99 15.17 9.98
CA ALA A 292 -24.99 15.91 9.22
C ALA A 292 -25.99 16.67 10.12
N LYS A 293 -26.37 16.08 11.27
CA LYS A 293 -27.17 16.77 12.28
C LYS A 293 -26.41 17.97 12.86
N LEU A 294 -25.13 17.79 13.21
CA LEU A 294 -24.30 18.87 13.75
C LEU A 294 -24.15 20.02 12.74
N GLU A 295 -23.85 19.72 11.48
CA GLU A 295 -23.77 20.75 10.42
C GLU A 295 -25.10 21.48 10.23
N SER A 296 -26.24 20.78 10.32
CA SER A 296 -27.56 21.42 10.23
C SER A 296 -27.89 22.33 11.41
N THR A 297 -27.19 22.18 12.55
CA THR A 297 -27.30 23.08 13.72
C THR A 297 -26.33 24.25 13.70
N LEU A 298 -25.33 24.21 12.81
CA LEU A 298 -24.42 25.31 12.53
C LEU A 298 -25.07 26.20 11.45
N GLU A 299 -26.14 26.91 11.82
CA GLU A 299 -26.56 28.08 11.04
C GLU A 299 -25.39 29.07 11.04
N TYR A 300 -24.70 29.17 9.91
CA TYR A 300 -23.80 30.29 9.68
C TYR A 300 -24.68 31.55 9.61
N ASP A 301 -24.72 32.31 10.70
CA ASP A 301 -25.09 33.73 10.65
C ASP A 301 -24.08 34.41 9.72
N SER A 302 -24.37 34.46 8.43
CA SER A 302 -23.67 35.33 7.51
C SER A 302 -24.01 36.76 7.92
N ASP A 303 -23.03 37.49 8.45
CA ASP A 303 -23.10 38.93 8.72
C ASP A 303 -23.32 39.72 7.41
N ASP A 304 -24.53 39.65 6.85
CA ASP A 304 -25.04 40.63 5.89
C ASP A 304 -25.71 41.77 6.66
N ASN A 305 -24.90 42.49 7.43
CA ASN A 305 -25.23 43.81 7.94
C ASN A 305 -24.33 44.86 7.28
N ASN A 306 -24.55 45.07 5.98
CA ASN A 306 -24.10 46.27 5.29
C ASN A 306 -25.30 46.99 4.65
N THR A 307 -26.20 47.47 5.52
CA THR A 307 -27.20 48.46 5.13
C THR A 307 -26.51 49.81 4.95
N PHE A 308 -26.07 50.09 3.72
CA PHE A 308 -25.91 51.47 3.26
C PHE A 308 -27.29 52.14 3.21
N GLY A 309 -27.68 52.79 4.30
CA GLY A 309 -28.80 53.71 4.33
C GLY A 309 -28.44 55.00 3.59
N ILE A 310 -28.77 55.07 2.31
CA ILE A 310 -28.92 56.33 1.59
C ILE A 310 -30.32 56.87 1.94
N GLY A 311 -30.38 58.06 2.53
CA GLY A 311 -31.62 58.77 2.81
C GLY A 311 -31.38 60.27 2.94
N VAL A 312 -31.57 60.95 1.79
CA VAL A 312 -31.97 62.35 1.53
C VAL A 312 -31.57 63.43 2.54
#